data_AF-A0ABD3XAL6-F1
#
_entry.id   AF-A0ABD3XAL6-F1
#
_cell.length_a   1.000
_cell.length_b   1.000
_cell.length_c   1.000
_cell.angle_alpha   90.00
_cell.angle_beta   90.00
_cell.angle_gamma   90.00
#
_symmetry.space_group_name_H-M   'P 1'
#
loop_
_entity.id
_entity.type
_entity.pdbx_description
1 polymer ?
#
loop_
_entity_poly.entity_id
_entity_poly.type
_entity_poly.pdbx_seq_one_letter_code
_entity_poly.pdbx_strand_id
1 'polypeptide(L)'
;MTADSSMENLIEILSNATEYAQLPVRHNEDQINSDLAKQVPIEVNKTSYDSAHTKTHLLLQAHFCQMQLPSTDYHTDTKSVLDQAIRILQAMLDTVADEGWLVTSLRVVMLIQMVIQGRWWHDNTLLTLPNFMPYHIHCLRPREGTAKKKGFPELKAPIETLPELMAICDGKFDPLEAMLGDEMSPQHQEQVYQVLCRLPQISVTLTIKGWWEGGTGQKEERPVSTKYQGGRRQESDCIQVHADQEYALQVDLHRLNRLKKTDSKAHAPRFPKSKDEGWFLIVGDVENKEMIALKRIGYIRNRSSATLAMFMPETVGRVIYTLYIMSDSYLGLDQQYDICLDVIPKSIEAQVNTELAAELDDMNV
;
A
#
# COMPACT_ATOMS: atom_id res chain seq x y z
N MET A 1 -12.81 -12.76 -9.87
CA MET A 1 -12.56 -12.32 -8.48
C MET A 1 -13.87 -12.37 -7.73
N THR A 2 -13.82 -12.51 -6.41
CA THR A 2 -14.96 -12.43 -5.47
C THR A 2 -14.63 -11.46 -4.33
N ALA A 3 -15.60 -11.06 -3.51
CA ALA A 3 -15.41 -10.11 -2.40
C ALA A 3 -14.26 -10.45 -1.44
N ASP A 4 -14.02 -11.74 -1.18
CA ASP A 4 -13.00 -12.24 -0.24
C ASP A 4 -11.84 -13.00 -0.93
N SER A 5 -11.49 -12.68 -2.18
CA SER A 5 -10.43 -13.40 -2.94
C SER A 5 -9.09 -13.43 -2.17
N SER A 6 -8.52 -14.61 -1.95
CA SER A 6 -7.22 -14.74 -1.27
C SER A 6 -6.06 -14.26 -2.16
N MET A 7 -4.87 -14.08 -1.57
CA MET A 7 -3.68 -13.67 -2.35
C MET A 7 -3.32 -14.71 -3.41
N GLU A 8 -3.42 -16.00 -3.09
CA GLU A 8 -3.16 -17.12 -3.99
C GLU A 8 -4.13 -17.09 -5.18
N ASN A 9 -5.42 -16.87 -4.92
CA ASN A 9 -6.44 -16.73 -5.95
C ASN A 9 -6.15 -15.52 -6.87
N LEU A 10 -5.73 -14.37 -6.30
CA LEU A 10 -5.38 -13.19 -7.10
C LEU A 10 -4.15 -13.42 -7.98
N ILE A 11 -3.13 -14.14 -7.50
CA ILE A 11 -1.96 -14.52 -8.30
C ILE A 11 -2.37 -15.48 -9.42
N GLU A 12 -3.25 -16.44 -9.13
CA GLU A 12 -3.81 -17.35 -10.14
C GLU A 12 -4.57 -16.58 -11.23
N ILE A 13 -5.49 -15.67 -10.84
CA ILE A 13 -6.24 -14.82 -11.77
C ILE A 13 -5.29 -13.97 -12.63
N LEU A 14 -4.30 -13.32 -12.01
CA LEU A 14 -3.29 -12.54 -12.73
C LEU A 14 -2.56 -13.41 -13.76
N SER A 15 -2.09 -14.59 -13.36
CA SER A 15 -1.34 -15.50 -14.25
C SER A 15 -2.16 -16.05 -15.42
N ASN A 16 -3.48 -16.14 -15.26
CA ASN A 16 -4.42 -16.58 -16.29
C ASN A 16 -4.90 -15.45 -17.21
N ALA A 17 -4.37 -14.23 -17.07
CA ALA A 17 -4.71 -13.11 -17.96
C ALA A 17 -4.34 -13.42 -19.43
N THR A 18 -5.19 -12.97 -20.35
CA THR A 18 -5.06 -13.26 -21.78
C THR A 18 -3.77 -12.75 -22.41
N GLU A 19 -3.21 -11.67 -21.86
CA GLU A 19 -1.94 -11.09 -22.27
C GLU A 19 -0.76 -12.06 -22.11
N TYR A 20 -0.88 -13.03 -21.21
CA TYR A 20 0.14 -14.03 -20.96
C TYR A 20 -0.01 -15.29 -21.81
N ALA A 21 -1.08 -15.42 -22.61
CA ALA A 21 -1.33 -16.60 -23.44
C ALA A 21 -0.22 -16.82 -24.50
N GLN A 22 0.53 -15.78 -24.85
CA GLN A 22 1.61 -15.81 -25.84
C GLN A 22 3.01 -15.87 -25.21
N LEU A 23 3.13 -16.03 -23.89
CA LEU A 23 4.44 -16.21 -23.26
C LEU A 23 5.10 -17.49 -23.83
N PRO A 24 6.35 -17.44 -24.32
CA PRO A 24 6.95 -18.58 -24.98
C PRO A 24 7.15 -19.73 -23.99
N VAL A 25 6.68 -20.92 -24.37
CA VAL A 25 7.03 -22.18 -23.71
C VAL A 25 7.86 -23.00 -24.69
N ARG A 26 9.15 -23.07 -24.42
CA ARG A 26 10.14 -23.73 -25.31
C ARG A 26 10.18 -25.23 -25.04
N HIS A 27 10.73 -25.99 -25.98
CA HIS A 27 10.90 -27.44 -25.81
C HIS A 27 11.73 -27.75 -24.56
N ASN A 28 11.30 -28.74 -23.77
CA ASN A 28 11.87 -29.16 -22.48
C ASN A 28 11.67 -28.18 -21.30
N GLU A 29 10.94 -27.07 -21.48
CA GLU A 29 10.64 -26.19 -20.35
C GLU A 29 9.57 -26.77 -19.42
N ASP A 30 8.80 -27.77 -19.83
CA ASP A 30 7.86 -28.51 -18.99
C ASP A 30 8.56 -29.18 -17.79
N GLN A 31 9.70 -29.82 -18.02
CA GLN A 31 10.50 -30.42 -16.94
C GLN A 31 11.10 -29.33 -16.03
N ILE A 32 11.60 -28.24 -16.60
CA ILE A 32 12.16 -27.12 -15.84
C ILE A 32 11.07 -26.44 -14.99
N ASN A 33 9.88 -26.25 -15.55
CA ASN A 33 8.70 -25.72 -14.86
C ASN A 33 8.29 -26.68 -13.72
N SER A 34 8.33 -27.99 -13.96
CA SER A 34 8.08 -28.98 -12.89
C SER A 34 9.10 -28.89 -11.75
N ASP A 35 10.37 -28.60 -12.03
CA ASP A 35 11.40 -28.48 -11.01
C ASP A 35 11.36 -27.12 -10.28
N LEU A 36 10.93 -26.06 -10.99
CA LEU A 36 10.65 -24.75 -10.39
C LEU A 36 9.42 -24.82 -9.48
N ALA A 37 8.38 -25.54 -9.88
CA ALA A 37 7.16 -25.74 -9.09
C ALA A 37 7.40 -26.35 -7.70
N LYS A 38 8.47 -27.13 -7.52
CA LYS A 38 8.85 -27.72 -6.23
C LYS A 38 9.48 -26.72 -5.26
N GLN A 39 9.90 -25.56 -5.74
CA GLN A 39 10.66 -24.57 -4.98
C GLN A 39 9.83 -23.33 -4.61
N VAL A 40 8.66 -23.16 -5.24
CA VAL A 40 7.76 -22.03 -4.98
C VAL A 40 6.66 -22.43 -3.99
N PRO A 41 6.10 -21.50 -3.20
CA PRO A 41 5.21 -21.83 -2.10
C PRO A 41 3.78 -22.24 -2.53
N ILE A 42 3.26 -21.72 -3.63
CA ILE A 42 1.90 -22.02 -4.11
C ILE A 42 1.97 -23.12 -5.16
N GLU A 43 1.28 -24.23 -4.90
CA GLU A 43 1.19 -25.33 -5.86
C GLU A 43 0.43 -24.92 -7.12
N VAL A 44 0.98 -25.30 -8.27
CA VAL A 44 0.33 -25.13 -9.59
C VAL A 44 -0.18 -26.47 -10.11
N ASN A 45 -1.08 -26.43 -11.10
CA ASN A 45 -1.56 -27.65 -11.74
C ASN A 45 -0.42 -28.43 -12.41
N LYS A 46 -0.19 -29.65 -11.93
CA LYS A 46 0.90 -30.54 -12.36
C LYS A 46 0.76 -31.03 -13.81
N THR A 47 -0.43 -30.92 -14.40
CA THR A 47 -0.69 -31.37 -15.78
C THR A 47 -0.52 -30.27 -16.82
N SER A 48 -0.16 -29.04 -16.42
CA SER A 48 -0.12 -27.88 -17.32
C SER A 48 1.24 -27.19 -17.33
N TYR A 49 2.34 -27.92 -17.05
CA TYR A 49 3.69 -27.33 -17.07
C TYR A 49 4.15 -26.85 -18.47
N ASP A 50 3.46 -27.26 -19.52
CA ASP A 50 3.62 -26.79 -20.90
C ASP A 50 2.79 -25.52 -21.20
N SER A 51 1.98 -25.04 -20.26
CA SER A 51 1.14 -23.84 -20.42
C SER A 51 1.88 -22.55 -20.12
N ALA A 52 1.67 -21.55 -20.98
CA ALA A 52 2.14 -20.18 -20.79
C ALA A 52 1.64 -19.56 -19.47
N HIS A 53 0.41 -19.88 -19.05
CA HIS A 53 -0.17 -19.38 -17.80
C HIS A 53 0.50 -20.01 -16.57
N THR A 54 0.75 -21.33 -16.60
CA THR A 54 1.49 -22.01 -15.52
C THR A 54 2.91 -21.47 -15.42
N LYS A 55 3.59 -21.28 -16.54
CA LYS A 55 4.91 -20.63 -16.56
C LYS A 55 4.85 -19.22 -15.95
N THR A 56 3.86 -18.40 -16.35
CA THR A 56 3.65 -17.06 -15.79
C THR A 56 3.49 -17.09 -14.27
N HIS A 57 2.65 -18.01 -13.78
CA HIS A 57 2.41 -18.20 -12.36
C HIS A 57 3.71 -18.53 -11.60
N LEU A 58 4.50 -19.47 -12.13
CA LEU A 58 5.80 -19.85 -11.56
C LEU A 58 6.81 -18.69 -11.57
N LEU A 59 6.86 -17.91 -12.66
CA LEU A 59 7.77 -16.76 -12.77
C LEU A 59 7.41 -15.62 -11.80
N LEU A 60 6.12 -15.38 -11.56
CA LEU A 60 5.66 -14.41 -10.54
C LEU A 60 6.10 -14.87 -9.14
N GLN A 61 5.86 -16.13 -8.79
CA GLN A 61 6.30 -16.67 -7.51
C GLN A 61 7.83 -16.65 -7.35
N ALA A 62 8.57 -17.05 -8.38
CA ALA A 62 10.03 -17.02 -8.37
C ALA A 62 10.59 -15.59 -8.22
N HIS A 63 9.89 -14.60 -8.77
CA HIS A 63 10.20 -13.18 -8.57
C HIS A 63 9.98 -12.76 -7.12
N PHE A 64 8.85 -13.12 -6.49
CA PHE A 64 8.58 -12.81 -5.08
C PHE A 64 9.56 -13.52 -4.13
N CYS A 65 9.98 -14.74 -4.47
CA CYS A 65 11.01 -15.49 -3.74
C CYS A 65 12.45 -15.01 -4.03
N GLN A 66 12.65 -14.12 -5.01
CA GLN A 66 13.97 -13.67 -5.50
C GLN A 66 14.92 -14.81 -5.88
N MET A 67 14.37 -15.84 -6.54
CA MET A 67 15.12 -17.03 -6.91
C MET A 67 16.13 -16.76 -8.03
N GLN A 68 17.20 -17.55 -8.05
CA GLN A 68 18.05 -17.65 -9.23
C GLN A 68 17.33 -18.47 -10.29
N LEU A 69 17.10 -17.88 -11.47
CA LEU A 69 16.37 -18.54 -12.53
C LEU A 69 17.28 -19.47 -13.34
N PRO A 70 16.76 -20.55 -13.93
CA PRO A 70 17.58 -21.59 -14.58
C PRO A 70 18.36 -21.11 -15.81
N SER A 71 17.86 -20.09 -16.50
CA SER A 71 18.48 -19.59 -17.73
C SER A 71 18.14 -18.12 -18.00
N THR A 72 18.88 -17.50 -18.93
CA THR A 72 18.65 -16.13 -19.41
C THR A 72 17.29 -15.95 -20.08
N ASP A 73 16.74 -17.01 -20.66
CA ASP A 73 15.39 -17.02 -21.23
C ASP A 73 14.34 -16.77 -20.16
N TYR A 74 14.42 -17.47 -19.01
CA TYR A 74 13.50 -17.27 -17.88
C TYR A 74 13.60 -15.84 -17.33
N HIS A 75 14.81 -15.28 -17.25
CA HIS A 75 14.98 -13.87 -16.87
C HIS A 75 14.29 -12.90 -17.84
N THR A 76 14.34 -13.19 -19.15
CA THR A 76 13.70 -12.36 -20.17
C THR A 76 12.18 -12.50 -20.09
N ASP A 77 11.70 -13.73 -19.92
CA ASP A 77 10.28 -14.04 -19.77
C ASP A 77 9.70 -13.39 -18.50
N THR A 78 10.40 -13.42 -17.37
CA THR A 78 9.99 -12.71 -16.14
C THR A 78 9.85 -11.21 -16.38
N LYS A 79 10.79 -10.57 -17.09
CA LYS A 79 10.67 -9.14 -17.41
C LYS A 79 9.41 -8.84 -18.23
N SER A 80 9.11 -9.68 -19.22
CA SER A 80 7.89 -9.57 -20.03
C SER A 80 6.63 -9.74 -19.19
N VAL A 81 6.63 -10.69 -18.25
CA VAL A 81 5.53 -10.91 -17.31
C VAL A 81 5.29 -9.68 -16.44
N LEU A 82 6.35 -9.18 -15.79
CA LEU A 82 6.30 -8.00 -14.90
C LEU A 82 5.89 -6.73 -15.64
N ASP A 83 6.22 -6.62 -16.93
CA ASP A 83 5.84 -5.45 -17.73
C ASP A 83 4.32 -5.33 -17.90
N GLN A 84 3.63 -6.45 -18.14
CA GLN A 84 2.18 -6.44 -18.28
C GLN A 84 1.46 -6.44 -16.91
N ALA A 85 2.12 -6.91 -15.85
CA ALA A 85 1.49 -7.15 -14.55
C ALA A 85 0.82 -5.91 -13.96
N ILE A 86 1.46 -4.73 -14.03
CA ILE A 86 0.92 -3.51 -13.43
C ILE A 86 -0.37 -3.07 -14.11
N ARG A 87 -0.46 -3.15 -15.45
CA ARG A 87 -1.69 -2.78 -16.17
C ARG A 87 -2.83 -3.72 -15.83
N ILE A 88 -2.56 -5.03 -15.77
CA ILE A 88 -3.57 -6.04 -15.43
C ILE A 88 -4.04 -5.85 -13.99
N LEU A 89 -3.12 -5.63 -13.05
CA LEU A 89 -3.46 -5.37 -11.64
C LEU A 89 -4.24 -4.08 -11.45
N GLN A 90 -3.97 -3.03 -12.24
CA GLN A 90 -4.78 -1.81 -12.22
C GLN A 90 -6.21 -2.09 -12.69
N ALA A 91 -6.39 -2.83 -13.78
CA ALA A 91 -7.71 -3.24 -14.25
C ALA A 91 -8.43 -4.16 -13.23
N MET A 92 -7.69 -5.05 -12.57
CA MET A 92 -8.23 -5.85 -11.47
C MET A 92 -8.73 -4.94 -10.34
N LEU A 93 -7.95 -3.94 -9.93
CA LEU A 93 -8.33 -2.99 -8.88
C LEU A 93 -9.57 -2.17 -9.26
N ASP A 94 -9.65 -1.69 -10.50
CA ASP A 94 -10.80 -0.93 -10.97
C ASP A 94 -12.07 -1.81 -10.98
N THR A 95 -11.95 -3.08 -11.38
CA THR A 95 -13.06 -4.04 -11.36
C THR A 95 -13.58 -4.28 -9.93
N VAL A 96 -12.68 -4.47 -8.95
CA VAL A 96 -13.11 -4.74 -7.57
C VAL A 96 -13.56 -3.48 -6.83
N ALA A 97 -13.13 -2.30 -7.29
CA ALA A 97 -13.62 -1.02 -6.80
C ALA A 97 -15.05 -0.75 -7.28
N ASP A 98 -15.37 -1.08 -8.54
CA ASP A 98 -16.73 -0.97 -9.09
C ASP A 98 -17.73 -1.86 -8.33
N GLU A 99 -17.29 -3.06 -7.94
CA GLU A 99 -18.08 -3.99 -7.11
C GLU A 99 -18.11 -3.64 -5.61
N GLY A 100 -17.36 -2.61 -5.17
CA GLY A 100 -17.30 -2.21 -3.77
C GLY A 100 -16.61 -3.23 -2.84
N TRP A 101 -15.73 -4.10 -3.34
CA TRP A 101 -15.12 -5.17 -2.53
C TRP A 101 -13.85 -4.69 -1.81
N LEU A 102 -13.98 -4.27 -0.55
CA LEU A 102 -12.85 -3.72 0.22
C LEU A 102 -11.69 -4.70 0.38
N VAL A 103 -11.96 -5.90 0.89
CA VAL A 103 -10.93 -6.88 1.25
C VAL A 103 -10.09 -7.27 0.03
N THR A 104 -10.75 -7.54 -1.09
CA THR A 104 -10.06 -7.91 -2.33
C THR A 104 -9.29 -6.73 -2.90
N SER A 105 -9.81 -5.51 -2.83
CA SER A 105 -9.11 -4.32 -3.31
C SER A 105 -7.81 -4.05 -2.56
N LEU A 106 -7.82 -4.14 -1.23
CA LEU A 106 -6.62 -4.02 -0.41
C LEU A 106 -5.58 -5.08 -0.81
N ARG A 107 -6.01 -6.32 -1.05
CA ARG A 107 -5.12 -7.41 -1.50
C ARG A 107 -4.57 -7.20 -2.91
N VAL A 108 -5.35 -6.63 -3.83
CA VAL A 108 -4.85 -6.26 -5.17
C VAL A 108 -3.77 -5.19 -5.06
N VAL A 109 -3.93 -4.18 -4.20
CA VAL A 109 -2.89 -3.18 -3.95
C VAL A 109 -1.63 -3.81 -3.33
N MET A 110 -1.78 -4.71 -2.36
CA MET A 110 -0.64 -5.47 -1.82
C MET A 110 0.07 -6.29 -2.90
N LEU A 111 -0.67 -6.90 -3.83
CA LEU A 111 -0.08 -7.63 -4.95
C LEU A 111 0.69 -6.71 -5.92
N ILE A 112 0.22 -5.47 -6.13
CA ILE A 112 0.99 -4.45 -6.86
C ILE A 112 2.33 -4.20 -6.16
N GLN A 113 2.32 -3.98 -4.83
CA GLN A 113 3.54 -3.75 -4.06
C GLN A 113 4.49 -4.96 -4.12
N MET A 114 3.96 -6.19 -4.05
CA MET A 114 4.74 -7.43 -4.21
C MET A 114 5.44 -7.50 -5.57
N VAL A 115 4.73 -7.15 -6.65
CA VAL A 115 5.30 -7.10 -8.02
C VAL A 115 6.40 -6.06 -8.13
N ILE A 116 6.20 -4.86 -7.57
CA ILE A 116 7.20 -3.78 -7.63
C ILE A 116 8.44 -4.11 -6.78
N GLN A 117 8.26 -4.61 -5.55
CA GLN A 117 9.37 -4.90 -4.65
C GLN A 117 10.04 -6.26 -4.89
N GLY A 118 9.35 -7.19 -5.58
CA GLY A 118 9.82 -8.56 -5.77
C GLY A 118 9.96 -9.29 -4.45
N ARG A 119 8.93 -9.21 -3.60
CA ARG A 119 8.84 -9.87 -2.30
C ARG A 119 7.41 -10.27 -1.98
N TRP A 120 7.24 -11.22 -1.07
CA TRP A 120 5.93 -11.56 -0.53
C TRP A 120 5.43 -10.51 0.44
N TRP A 121 4.12 -10.36 0.56
CA TRP A 121 3.48 -9.40 1.47
C TRP A 121 3.76 -9.66 2.96
N HIS A 122 4.09 -10.90 3.32
CA HIS A 122 4.45 -11.30 4.68
C HIS A 122 5.96 -11.25 4.97
N ASP A 123 6.79 -10.93 3.97
CA ASP A 123 8.23 -10.79 4.18
C ASP A 123 8.52 -9.58 5.05
N ASN A 124 9.62 -9.65 5.80
CA ASN A 124 10.06 -8.50 6.59
C ASN A 124 10.41 -7.32 5.66
N THR A 125 9.75 -6.19 5.88
CA THR A 125 9.86 -4.98 5.04
C THR A 125 11.28 -4.39 5.01
N LEU A 126 12.11 -4.65 6.01
CA LEU A 126 13.52 -4.23 6.04
C LEU A 126 14.34 -4.90 4.93
N LEU A 127 13.91 -6.06 4.44
CA LEU A 127 14.57 -6.75 3.34
C LEU A 127 14.37 -6.04 1.99
N THR A 128 13.51 -5.02 1.91
CA THR A 128 13.41 -4.15 0.73
C THR A 128 14.62 -3.20 0.61
N LEU A 129 15.38 -2.99 1.70
CA LEU A 129 16.58 -2.16 1.70
C LEU A 129 17.73 -2.85 0.96
N PRO A 130 18.61 -2.09 0.28
CA PRO A 130 19.74 -2.65 -0.45
C PRO A 130 20.71 -3.36 0.51
N ASN A 131 21.25 -4.50 0.10
CA ASN A 131 22.22 -5.29 0.87
C ASN A 131 21.73 -5.80 2.23
N PHE A 132 20.45 -5.62 2.56
CA PHE A 132 19.86 -6.22 3.75
C PHE A 132 19.65 -7.71 3.54
N MET A 133 19.88 -8.49 4.60
CA MET A 133 19.81 -9.94 4.62
C MET A 133 19.07 -10.32 5.90
N PRO A 134 18.41 -11.50 5.97
CA PRO A 134 17.64 -11.90 7.15
C PRO A 134 18.44 -11.84 8.45
N TYR A 135 19.74 -12.17 8.43
CA TYR A 135 20.58 -12.14 9.62
C TYR A 135 20.83 -10.72 10.17
N HIS A 136 20.81 -9.69 9.32
CA HIS A 136 20.97 -8.29 9.75
C HIS A 136 19.83 -7.80 10.64
N ILE A 137 18.64 -8.41 10.56
CA ILE A 137 17.48 -8.05 11.40
C ILE A 137 17.79 -8.35 12.88
N HIS A 138 18.60 -9.37 13.17
CA HIS A 138 19.01 -9.67 14.55
C HIS A 138 19.87 -8.58 15.18
N CYS A 139 20.56 -7.77 14.38
CA CYS A 139 21.37 -6.64 14.84
C CYS A 139 20.52 -5.47 15.35
N LEU A 140 19.25 -5.40 14.93
CA LEU A 140 18.32 -4.31 15.26
C LEU A 140 17.53 -4.57 16.56
N ARG A 141 18.17 -5.24 17.52
CA ARG A 141 17.59 -5.60 18.82
C ARG A 141 18.24 -4.79 19.95
N PRO A 142 17.53 -4.59 21.08
CA PRO A 142 18.14 -4.04 22.27
C PRO A 142 19.37 -4.86 22.69
N ARG A 143 20.47 -4.18 23.02
CA ARG A 143 21.67 -4.85 23.55
C ARG A 143 21.57 -4.98 25.06
N GLU A 144 21.58 -6.21 25.58
CA GLU A 144 21.68 -6.50 27.00
C GLU A 144 23.16 -6.70 27.39
N GLY A 145 23.64 -5.99 28.42
CA GLY A 145 24.88 -6.33 29.14
C GLY A 145 26.23 -5.98 28.50
N THR A 146 26.31 -5.50 27.25
CA THR A 146 27.58 -5.01 26.66
C THR A 146 27.77 -3.50 26.86
N ALA A 147 29.02 -3.02 26.97
CA ALA A 147 29.33 -1.60 26.99
C ALA A 147 28.60 -0.86 25.84
N LYS A 148 27.86 0.21 26.16
CA LYS A 148 27.10 0.99 25.17
C LYS A 148 28.06 1.44 24.05
N LYS A 149 27.94 0.85 22.86
CA LYS A 149 28.66 1.33 21.66
C LYS A 149 28.22 2.77 21.44
N LYS A 150 29.18 3.69 21.32
CA LYS A 150 28.89 5.12 21.13
C LYS A 150 27.97 5.28 19.92
N GLY A 151 26.86 6.00 20.07
CA GLY A 151 25.89 6.22 19.00
C GLY A 151 24.80 5.15 18.85
N PHE A 152 24.83 4.05 19.61
CA PHE A 152 23.77 3.04 19.55
C PHE A 152 22.44 3.61 20.13
N PRO A 153 21.30 3.48 19.41
CA PRO A 153 20.03 4.03 19.84
C PRO A 153 19.46 3.31 21.08
N GLU A 154 18.71 4.02 21.91
CA GLU A 154 18.02 3.41 23.06
C GLU A 154 16.75 2.69 22.59
N LEU A 155 16.91 1.41 22.28
CA LEU A 155 15.81 0.55 21.81
C LEU A 155 15.06 -0.06 22.99
N LYS A 156 13.73 0.13 23.02
CA LYS A 156 12.83 -0.52 24.00
C LYS A 156 12.39 -1.92 23.55
N ALA A 157 12.43 -2.17 22.25
CA ALA A 157 12.02 -3.42 21.60
C ALA A 157 12.84 -3.60 20.31
N PRO A 158 12.87 -4.82 19.73
CA PRO A 158 13.39 -5.05 18.38
C PRO A 158 12.74 -4.15 17.34
N ILE A 159 13.52 -3.69 16.37
CA ILE A 159 13.02 -3.03 15.16
C ILE A 159 12.65 -4.12 14.17
N GLU A 160 11.39 -4.21 13.80
CA GLU A 160 10.86 -5.26 12.92
C GLU A 160 10.33 -4.69 11.60
N THR A 161 10.08 -3.39 11.53
CA THR A 161 9.47 -2.74 10.37
C THR A 161 10.29 -1.56 9.84
N LEU A 162 10.05 -1.23 8.57
CA LEU A 162 10.69 -0.11 7.90
C LEU A 162 10.38 1.26 8.55
N PRO A 163 9.12 1.58 8.93
CA PRO A 163 8.81 2.82 9.65
C PRO A 163 9.54 2.95 11.00
N GLU A 164 9.69 1.87 11.76
CA GLU A 164 10.44 1.89 13.02
C GLU A 164 11.91 2.23 12.80
N LEU A 165 12.56 1.60 11.80
CA LEU A 165 13.95 1.91 11.47
C LEU A 165 14.08 3.37 11.01
N MET A 166 13.16 3.85 10.17
CA MET A 166 13.12 5.24 9.72
C MET A 166 12.98 6.21 10.91
N ALA A 167 12.14 5.90 11.88
CA ALA A 167 11.94 6.72 13.08
C ALA A 167 13.16 6.73 14.01
N ILE A 168 13.86 5.59 14.14
CA ILE A 168 15.09 5.49 14.95
C ILE A 168 16.25 6.25 14.30
N CYS A 169 16.39 6.14 12.97
CA CYS A 169 17.43 6.87 12.25
C CYS A 169 17.15 8.37 12.19
N ASP A 170 15.89 8.79 12.00
CA ASP A 170 15.47 10.19 11.97
C ASP A 170 16.37 11.09 11.09
N GLY A 171 16.74 10.59 9.91
CA GLY A 171 17.63 11.28 8.98
C GLY A 171 19.09 11.43 9.45
N LYS A 172 19.54 10.59 10.40
CA LYS A 172 20.93 10.52 10.89
C LYS A 172 21.54 9.17 10.55
N PHE A 173 22.84 9.18 10.21
CA PHE A 173 23.59 7.98 9.86
C PHE A 173 24.06 7.19 11.10
N ASP A 174 24.45 7.88 12.18
CA ASP A 174 25.05 7.29 13.38
C ASP A 174 24.27 6.10 13.97
N PRO A 175 22.92 6.13 14.09
CA PRO A 175 22.18 4.98 14.63
C PRO A 175 22.32 3.75 13.75
N LEU A 176 22.31 3.92 12.42
CA LEU A 176 22.44 2.82 11.46
C LEU A 176 23.85 2.23 11.52
N GLU A 177 24.89 3.08 11.52
CA GLU A 177 26.28 2.67 11.65
C GLU A 177 26.54 1.95 12.98
N ALA A 178 25.98 2.45 14.08
CA ALA A 178 26.15 1.81 15.39
C ALA A 178 25.50 0.41 15.43
N MET A 179 24.36 0.22 14.77
CA MET A 179 23.65 -1.06 14.72
C MET A 179 24.28 -2.08 13.75
N LEU A 180 24.72 -1.64 12.56
CA LEU A 180 25.16 -2.53 11.47
C LEU A 180 26.68 -2.48 11.21
N GLY A 181 27.41 -1.64 11.95
CA GLY A 181 28.86 -1.37 11.82
C GLY A 181 29.74 -2.60 11.62
N ASP A 182 29.45 -3.64 12.39
CA ASP A 182 30.31 -4.82 12.50
C ASP A 182 29.94 -5.91 11.47
N GLU A 183 28.75 -5.81 10.87
CA GLU A 183 28.16 -6.84 9.98
C GLU A 183 28.07 -6.39 8.52
N MET A 184 28.19 -5.09 8.26
CA MET A 184 28.00 -4.48 6.94
C MET A 184 29.13 -3.51 6.62
N SER A 185 29.64 -3.51 5.38
CA SER A 185 30.68 -2.57 4.95
C SER A 185 30.16 -1.11 4.97
N PRO A 186 31.04 -0.11 5.16
CA PRO A 186 30.63 1.30 5.15
C PRO A 186 29.93 1.72 3.85
N GLN A 187 30.35 1.16 2.70
CA GLN A 187 29.71 1.42 1.41
C GLN A 187 28.27 0.89 1.35
N HIS A 188 28.03 -0.32 1.87
CA HIS A 188 26.68 -0.90 1.90
C HIS A 188 25.78 -0.15 2.89
N GLN A 189 26.32 0.29 4.03
CA GLN A 189 25.58 1.10 5.01
C GLN A 189 25.15 2.44 4.41
N GLU A 190 26.04 3.11 3.68
CA GLU A 190 25.73 4.36 2.99
C GLU A 190 24.61 4.15 1.95
N GLN A 191 24.62 3.04 1.21
CA GLN A 191 23.54 2.71 0.28
C GLN A 191 22.19 2.51 0.99
N VAL A 192 22.19 1.79 2.12
CA VAL A 192 20.99 1.61 2.97
C VAL A 192 20.48 2.97 3.45
N TYR A 193 21.37 3.80 4.00
CA TYR A 193 21.04 5.12 4.49
C TYR A 193 20.46 6.03 3.41
N GLN A 194 21.07 6.04 2.22
CA GLN A 194 20.57 6.82 1.08
C GLN A 194 19.18 6.38 0.62
N VAL A 195 18.85 5.10 0.73
CA VAL A 195 17.48 4.62 0.46
C VAL A 195 16.55 5.04 1.60
N LEU A 196 16.92 4.81 2.86
CA LEU A 196 16.13 5.19 4.04
C LEU A 196 15.74 6.67 4.04
N CYS A 197 16.69 7.58 3.72
CA CYS A 197 16.41 9.02 3.66
C CYS A 197 15.41 9.39 2.55
N ARG A 198 15.30 8.58 1.50
CA ARG A 198 14.40 8.83 0.37
C ARG A 198 13.01 8.27 0.56
N LEU A 199 12.85 7.21 1.36
CA LEU A 199 11.55 6.59 1.62
C LEU A 199 10.52 7.62 2.10
N PRO A 200 9.27 7.54 1.64
CA PRO A 200 8.27 8.55 1.95
C PRO A 200 7.90 8.57 3.43
N GLN A 201 8.06 9.73 4.07
CA GLN A 201 7.50 10.02 5.39
C GLN A 201 6.31 10.96 5.21
N ILE A 202 5.10 10.41 5.17
CA ILE A 202 3.87 11.17 4.90
C ILE A 202 3.12 11.39 6.20
N SER A 203 2.87 12.66 6.52
CA SER A 203 1.92 13.10 7.56
C SER A 203 0.56 13.38 6.93
N VAL A 204 -0.50 13.09 7.66
CA VAL A 204 -1.88 13.09 7.16
C VAL A 204 -2.76 13.92 8.07
N THR A 205 -3.51 14.84 7.47
CA THR A 205 -4.60 15.58 8.12
C THR A 205 -5.89 15.25 7.40
N LEU A 206 -6.93 14.94 8.17
CA LEU A 206 -8.23 14.52 7.68
C LEU A 206 -9.31 15.52 8.09
N THR A 207 -10.15 15.90 7.12
CA THR A 207 -11.25 16.84 7.34
C THR A 207 -12.47 16.37 6.56
N ILE A 208 -13.63 16.28 7.20
CA ILE A 208 -14.90 16.04 6.53
C ILE A 208 -15.52 17.39 6.17
N LYS A 209 -15.91 17.53 4.91
CA LYS A 209 -16.61 18.70 4.41
C LYS A 209 -18.00 18.34 3.95
N GLY A 210 -18.96 19.19 4.22
CA GLY A 210 -20.34 18.99 3.79
C GLY A 210 -21.27 20.02 4.38
N TRP A 211 -22.56 19.70 4.29
CA TRP A 211 -23.64 20.53 4.80
C TRP A 211 -24.21 19.91 6.07
N TRP A 212 -24.49 20.76 7.05
CA TRP A 212 -25.16 20.39 8.29
C TRP A 212 -26.37 21.29 8.52
N GLU A 213 -27.38 20.75 9.20
CA GLU A 213 -28.58 21.50 9.59
C GLU A 213 -28.23 22.76 10.40
N GLY A 214 -28.85 23.89 10.05
CA GLY A 214 -28.60 25.17 10.70
C GLY A 214 -27.25 25.82 10.39
N GLY A 215 -26.45 25.25 9.48
CA GLY A 215 -25.21 25.83 8.99
C GLY A 215 -25.44 27.11 8.18
N THR A 216 -24.49 28.05 8.20
CA THR A 216 -24.64 29.41 7.64
C THR A 216 -24.57 29.50 6.11
N GLY A 217 -25.06 28.50 5.37
CA GLY A 217 -25.05 28.57 3.90
C GLY A 217 -23.66 28.40 3.27
N GLN A 218 -22.66 27.92 4.02
CA GLN A 218 -21.33 27.58 3.51
C GLN A 218 -20.95 26.15 3.92
N LYS A 219 -20.23 25.45 3.03
CA LYS A 219 -19.61 24.14 3.28
C LYS A 219 -18.81 24.20 4.58
N GLU A 220 -19.27 23.51 5.62
CA GLU A 220 -18.55 23.44 6.88
C GLU A 220 -17.42 22.41 6.78
N GLU A 221 -16.41 22.54 7.64
CA GLU A 221 -15.27 21.65 7.72
C GLU A 221 -15.13 21.14 9.17
N ARG A 222 -15.15 19.82 9.34
CA ARG A 222 -14.98 19.17 10.64
C ARG A 222 -13.71 18.31 10.64
N PRO A 223 -12.71 18.62 11.48
CA PRO A 223 -11.47 17.84 11.51
C PRO A 223 -11.73 16.45 12.10
N VAL A 224 -11.13 15.42 11.51
CA VAL A 224 -11.17 14.06 12.03
C VAL A 224 -10.01 13.84 12.99
N SER A 225 -10.28 13.26 14.16
CA SER A 225 -9.24 12.93 15.13
C SER A 225 -8.36 11.77 14.62
N THR A 226 -7.11 12.06 14.28
CA THR A 226 -6.11 11.06 13.84
C THR A 226 -5.23 10.53 14.97
N LYS A 227 -5.52 10.92 16.22
CA LYS A 227 -4.68 10.59 17.39
C LYS A 227 -4.86 9.16 17.92
N TYR A 228 -5.77 8.41 17.33
CA TYR A 228 -6.18 7.11 17.86
C TYR A 228 -5.27 5.99 17.37
N GLN A 229 -4.60 5.30 18.30
CA GLN A 229 -3.73 4.14 18.03
C GLN A 229 -4.20 2.90 18.84
N GLY A 230 -5.51 2.61 18.79
CA GLY A 230 -6.13 1.44 19.44
C GLY A 230 -6.74 1.68 20.83
N GLY A 231 -7.72 0.85 21.22
CA GLY A 231 -8.43 0.89 22.52
C GLY A 231 -9.96 1.09 22.41
N ARG A 232 -10.59 1.63 23.48
CA ARG A 232 -11.99 2.12 23.49
C ARG A 232 -12.06 3.62 23.15
N ARG A 233 -12.85 4.01 22.15
CA ARG A 233 -12.96 5.40 21.67
C ARG A 233 -13.79 6.27 22.61
N GLN A 234 -13.48 7.57 22.69
CA GLN A 234 -14.34 8.52 23.38
C GLN A 234 -15.47 8.96 22.44
N GLU A 235 -16.68 9.12 23.00
CA GLU A 235 -17.85 9.50 22.20
C GLU A 235 -17.72 10.89 21.57
N SER A 236 -16.89 11.76 22.18
CA SER A 236 -16.59 13.11 21.69
C SER A 236 -15.83 13.15 20.36
N ASP A 237 -15.24 12.03 19.93
CA ASP A 237 -14.42 11.97 18.71
C ASP A 237 -15.26 11.68 17.45
N CYS A 238 -16.53 11.31 17.61
CA CYS A 238 -17.41 10.95 16.50
C CYS A 238 -18.07 12.19 15.90
N ILE A 239 -17.96 12.32 14.58
CA ILE A 239 -18.51 13.45 13.84
C ILE A 239 -19.95 13.12 13.48
N GLN A 240 -20.88 13.97 13.91
CA GLN A 240 -22.28 13.84 13.51
C GLN A 240 -22.43 14.11 12.01
N VAL A 241 -23.14 13.24 11.31
CA VAL A 241 -23.41 13.32 9.86
C VAL A 241 -24.85 12.88 9.59
N HIS A 242 -25.52 13.46 8.60
CA HIS A 242 -26.89 13.06 8.27
C HIS A 242 -26.90 11.78 7.43
N ALA A 243 -27.86 10.90 7.71
CA ALA A 243 -28.15 9.73 6.90
C ALA A 243 -28.48 10.12 5.45
N ASP A 244 -28.14 9.26 4.49
CA ASP A 244 -28.47 9.44 3.06
C ASP A 244 -28.06 10.82 2.53
N GLN A 245 -26.85 11.24 2.90
CA GLN A 245 -26.26 12.48 2.46
C GLN A 245 -24.80 12.24 2.05
N GLU A 246 -24.38 12.94 1.00
CA GLU A 246 -22.99 12.95 0.57
C GLU A 246 -22.15 13.90 1.41
N TYR A 247 -21.02 13.39 1.90
CA TYR A 247 -19.96 14.19 2.51
C TYR A 247 -18.65 13.97 1.74
N ALA A 248 -17.77 14.96 1.79
CA ALA A 248 -16.47 14.92 1.14
C ALA A 248 -15.35 14.78 2.19
N LEU A 249 -14.63 13.67 2.17
CA LEU A 249 -13.41 13.50 2.96
C LEU A 249 -12.24 14.18 2.23
N GLN A 250 -11.74 15.28 2.78
CA GLN A 250 -10.47 15.88 2.36
C GLN A 250 -9.31 15.24 3.13
N VAL A 251 -8.35 14.74 2.35
CA VAL A 251 -7.11 14.13 2.82
C VAL A 251 -5.95 15.03 2.42
N ASP A 252 -5.37 15.73 3.39
CA ASP A 252 -4.19 16.56 3.20
C ASP A 252 -2.93 15.80 3.60
N LEU A 253 -2.03 15.63 2.63
CA LEU A 253 -0.83 14.81 2.74
C LEU A 253 0.39 15.72 2.70
N HIS A 254 1.29 15.57 3.66
CA HIS A 254 2.53 16.34 3.75
C HIS A 254 3.75 15.43 3.87
N ARG A 255 4.67 15.51 2.91
CA ARG A 255 5.95 14.80 2.98
C ARG A 255 6.90 15.53 3.94
N LEU A 256 7.34 14.83 4.98
CA LEU A 256 8.19 15.36 6.04
C LEU A 256 9.69 15.34 5.67
N ASN A 257 10.14 14.30 4.98
CA ASN A 257 11.53 14.20 4.54
C ASN A 257 11.79 15.04 3.27
N ARG A 258 12.92 15.76 3.28
CA ARG A 258 13.31 16.64 2.17
C ARG A 258 14.03 15.86 1.07
N LEU A 259 13.46 15.84 -0.13
CA LEU A 259 14.09 15.26 -1.31
C LEU A 259 14.78 16.29 -2.21
N LYS A 260 15.70 15.80 -3.05
CA LYS A 260 16.22 16.58 -4.18
C LYS A 260 15.10 16.85 -5.19
N LYS A 261 15.19 17.95 -5.95
CA LYS A 261 14.09 18.45 -6.82
C LYS A 261 13.55 17.45 -7.87
N THR A 262 14.28 16.38 -8.20
CA THR A 262 13.98 15.44 -9.29
C THR A 262 13.75 14.00 -8.82
N ASP A 263 13.50 13.76 -7.53
CA ASP A 263 13.50 12.42 -6.95
C ASP A 263 12.08 11.83 -6.78
N SER A 264 11.31 11.76 -7.87
CA SER A 264 9.98 11.14 -7.87
C SER A 264 10.01 9.61 -7.96
N LYS A 265 11.20 9.02 -8.13
CA LYS A 265 11.38 7.61 -8.45
C LYS A 265 11.36 6.75 -7.19
N ALA A 266 10.55 5.70 -7.23
CA ALA A 266 10.50 4.70 -6.19
C ALA A 266 11.77 3.84 -6.19
N HIS A 267 12.23 3.44 -5.00
CA HIS A 267 13.28 2.42 -4.88
C HIS A 267 12.69 1.02 -5.15
N ALA A 268 12.86 0.54 -6.38
CA ALA A 268 12.36 -0.76 -6.84
C ALA A 268 13.41 -1.50 -7.70
N PRO A 269 14.54 -1.95 -7.12
CA PRO A 269 15.65 -2.54 -7.87
C PRO A 269 15.32 -3.88 -8.54
N ARG A 270 14.22 -4.52 -8.13
CA ARG A 270 13.73 -5.79 -8.70
C ARG A 270 12.72 -5.60 -9.82
N PHE A 271 12.20 -4.38 -10.00
CA PHE A 271 11.26 -4.09 -11.07
C PHE A 271 12.03 -3.63 -12.33
N PRO A 272 11.74 -4.16 -13.54
CA PRO A 272 12.54 -3.90 -14.72
C PRO A 272 12.43 -2.47 -15.27
N LYS A 273 11.38 -1.74 -14.89
CA LYS A 273 11.12 -0.38 -15.37
C LYS A 273 11.27 0.64 -14.25
N SER A 274 11.59 1.88 -14.63
CA SER A 274 11.55 3.00 -13.69
C SER A 274 10.11 3.26 -13.26
N LYS A 275 9.87 3.41 -11.96
CA LYS A 275 8.56 3.64 -11.36
C LYS A 275 8.57 4.95 -10.60
N ASP A 276 7.60 5.83 -10.86
CA ASP A 276 7.33 6.99 -9.99
C ASP A 276 6.52 6.55 -8.77
N GLU A 277 6.73 7.16 -7.61
CA GLU A 277 5.92 6.90 -6.42
C GLU A 277 4.46 7.34 -6.68
N GLY A 278 3.51 6.51 -6.26
CA GLY A 278 2.08 6.81 -6.24
C GLY A 278 1.40 6.19 -5.04
N TRP A 279 0.14 6.57 -4.82
CA TRP A 279 -0.66 6.10 -3.69
C TRP A 279 -2.11 5.87 -4.06
N PHE A 280 -2.73 4.96 -3.32
CA PHE A 280 -4.17 4.73 -3.28
C PHE A 280 -4.72 5.24 -1.96
N LEU A 281 -5.77 6.05 -2.04
CA LEU A 281 -6.61 6.42 -0.92
C LEU A 281 -7.89 5.59 -1.04
N ILE A 282 -8.13 4.72 -0.06
CA ILE A 282 -9.28 3.81 -0.06
C ILE A 282 -10.06 4.06 1.24
N VAL A 283 -11.33 4.42 1.13
CA VAL A 283 -12.24 4.47 2.27
C VAL A 283 -13.08 3.21 2.25
N GLY A 284 -13.14 2.51 3.38
CA GLY A 284 -13.92 1.28 3.51
C GLY A 284 -14.65 1.17 4.84
N ASP A 285 -15.75 0.45 4.81
CA ASP A 285 -16.43 -0.09 5.97
C ASP A 285 -15.90 -1.51 6.22
N VAL A 286 -15.18 -1.68 7.33
CA VAL A 286 -14.56 -2.95 7.69
C VAL A 286 -15.59 -3.98 8.14
N GLU A 287 -16.68 -3.53 8.78
CA GLU A 287 -17.73 -4.42 9.31
C GLU A 287 -18.53 -5.03 8.16
N ASN A 288 -18.88 -4.22 7.17
CA ASN A 288 -19.62 -4.65 5.98
C ASN A 288 -18.72 -5.15 4.84
N LYS A 289 -17.39 -5.04 4.99
CA LYS A 289 -16.38 -5.36 3.96
C LYS A 289 -16.60 -4.59 2.65
N GLU A 290 -17.17 -3.40 2.74
CA GLU A 290 -17.56 -2.57 1.61
C GLU A 290 -16.54 -1.46 1.38
N MET A 291 -16.14 -1.27 0.13
CA MET A 291 -15.36 -0.10 -0.26
C MET A 291 -16.32 1.04 -0.57
N ILE A 292 -16.11 2.16 0.11
CA ILE A 292 -16.92 3.37 -0.07
C ILE A 292 -16.34 4.25 -1.17
N ALA A 293 -15.01 4.40 -1.23
CA ALA A 293 -14.36 5.24 -2.23
C ALA A 293 -12.91 4.82 -2.50
N LEU A 294 -12.46 5.04 -3.74
CA LEU A 294 -11.08 4.84 -4.17
C LEU A 294 -10.59 6.06 -4.95
N LYS A 295 -9.41 6.57 -4.60
CA LYS A 295 -8.75 7.66 -5.32
C LYS A 295 -7.26 7.39 -5.51
N ARG A 296 -6.77 7.57 -6.73
CA ARG A 296 -5.35 7.44 -7.09
C ARG A 296 -4.69 8.81 -7.01
N ILE A 297 -3.53 8.90 -6.35
CA ILE A 297 -2.72 10.11 -6.31
C ILE A 297 -1.29 9.78 -6.74
N GLY A 298 -0.64 10.75 -7.40
CA GLY A 298 0.74 10.62 -7.84
C GLY A 298 1.75 10.93 -6.72
N TYR A 299 2.97 11.24 -7.16
CA TYR A 299 4.09 11.59 -6.29
C TYR A 299 3.78 12.82 -5.41
N ILE A 300 3.97 12.65 -4.10
CA ILE A 300 3.80 13.72 -3.11
C ILE A 300 5.14 14.40 -2.89
N ARG A 301 5.33 15.57 -3.50
CA ARG A 301 6.58 16.33 -3.40
C ARG A 301 6.75 17.06 -2.07
N ASN A 302 5.73 17.79 -1.65
CA ASN A 302 5.72 18.58 -0.41
C ASN A 302 4.36 18.46 0.24
N ARG A 303 3.32 18.94 -0.45
CA ARG A 303 1.93 18.79 -0.05
C ARG A 303 1.11 18.28 -1.23
N SER A 304 0.11 17.48 -0.93
CA SER A 304 -0.93 17.05 -1.86
C SER A 304 -2.25 17.04 -1.11
N SER A 305 -3.35 17.38 -1.78
CA SER A 305 -4.69 17.30 -1.19
C SER A 305 -5.57 16.49 -2.12
N ALA A 306 -6.38 15.62 -1.57
CA ALA A 306 -7.29 14.79 -2.32
C ALA A 306 -8.64 14.68 -1.60
N THR A 307 -9.71 14.84 -2.36
CA THR A 307 -11.08 14.72 -1.85
C THR A 307 -11.70 13.40 -2.32
N LEU A 308 -12.29 12.65 -1.40
CA LEU A 308 -13.12 11.47 -1.70
C LEU A 308 -14.57 11.75 -1.29
N ALA A 309 -15.52 11.49 -2.19
CA ALA A 309 -16.93 11.50 -1.87
C ALA A 309 -17.29 10.27 -1.03
N MET A 310 -18.16 10.43 -0.04
CA MET A 310 -18.64 9.38 0.83
C MET A 310 -20.15 9.55 1.02
N PHE A 311 -20.91 8.52 0.65
CA PHE A 311 -22.34 8.48 0.93
C PHE A 311 -22.58 7.87 2.32
N MET A 312 -23.38 8.55 3.14
CA MET A 312 -23.72 8.05 4.47
C MET A 312 -24.82 7.01 4.39
N PRO A 313 -24.79 5.96 5.24
CA PRO A 313 -25.81 4.93 5.23
C PRO A 313 -27.17 5.50 5.65
N GLU A 314 -28.25 4.82 5.27
CA GLU A 314 -29.60 5.22 5.69
C GLU A 314 -29.86 4.94 7.18
N THR A 315 -29.18 3.94 7.72
CA THR A 315 -29.34 3.50 9.11
C THR A 315 -28.64 4.48 10.04
N VAL A 316 -29.42 5.08 10.93
CA VAL A 316 -28.90 5.93 12.01
C VAL A 316 -28.10 5.11 13.02
N GLY A 317 -27.11 5.75 13.64
CA GLY A 317 -26.23 5.15 14.62
C GLY A 317 -24.76 5.35 14.29
N ARG A 318 -23.90 4.78 15.13
CA ARG A 318 -22.45 4.90 14.97
C ARG A 318 -21.96 3.98 13.86
N VAL A 319 -21.14 4.54 12.97
CA VAL A 319 -20.41 3.78 11.96
C VAL A 319 -18.94 4.20 11.98
N ILE A 320 -18.08 3.25 11.62
CA ILE A 320 -16.64 3.46 11.58
C ILE A 320 -16.19 3.18 10.16
N TYR A 321 -15.84 4.24 9.46
CA TYR A 321 -15.11 4.10 8.20
C TYR A 321 -13.62 4.13 8.47
N THR A 322 -12.86 3.51 7.59
CA THR A 322 -11.41 3.45 7.68
C THR A 322 -10.82 3.94 6.36
N LEU A 323 -9.93 4.94 6.45
CA LEU A 323 -9.10 5.39 5.36
C LEU A 323 -7.80 4.58 5.36
N TYR A 324 -7.53 3.91 4.25
CA TYR A 324 -6.26 3.28 3.92
C TYR A 324 -5.50 4.16 2.93
N ILE A 325 -4.25 4.46 3.26
CA ILE A 325 -3.31 5.18 2.38
C ILE A 325 -2.23 4.20 2.02
N MET A 326 -2.31 3.64 0.82
CA MET A 326 -1.44 2.55 0.40
C MET A 326 -0.49 2.99 -0.70
N SER A 327 0.79 2.66 -0.57
CA SER A 327 1.76 2.91 -1.63
C SER A 327 1.51 1.98 -2.81
N ASP A 328 1.69 2.46 -4.03
CA ASP A 328 1.69 1.59 -5.22
C ASP A 328 3.08 0.96 -5.49
N SER A 329 4.05 1.20 -4.61
CA SER A 329 5.45 0.89 -4.86
C SER A 329 6.15 0.24 -3.66
N TYR A 330 5.82 0.60 -2.43
CA TYR A 330 6.53 0.15 -1.23
C TYR A 330 5.70 -0.79 -0.37
N LEU A 331 6.34 -1.81 0.19
CA LEU A 331 5.75 -2.66 1.24
C LEU A 331 6.03 -2.03 2.62
N GLY A 332 5.01 -2.00 3.48
CA GLY A 332 5.16 -1.60 4.89
C GLY A 332 5.15 -0.11 5.18
N LEU A 333 4.83 0.74 4.19
CA LEU A 333 4.67 2.19 4.36
C LEU A 333 3.20 2.65 4.30
N ASP A 334 2.28 1.69 4.29
CA ASP A 334 0.85 1.95 4.26
C ASP A 334 0.36 2.46 5.61
N GLN A 335 -0.64 3.31 5.60
CA GLN A 335 -1.22 3.93 6.80
C GLN A 335 -2.72 3.68 6.85
N GLN A 336 -3.25 3.59 8.06
CA GLN A 336 -4.67 3.37 8.31
C GLN A 336 -5.17 4.39 9.34
N TYR A 337 -6.30 5.02 9.06
CA TYR A 337 -6.95 5.98 9.95
C TYR A 337 -8.43 5.68 10.06
N ASP A 338 -8.90 5.50 11.30
CA ASP A 338 -10.32 5.33 11.55
C ASP A 338 -11.04 6.68 11.62
N ILE A 339 -12.23 6.73 11.04
CA ILE A 339 -13.11 7.88 10.95
C ILE A 339 -14.38 7.50 11.71
N CYS A 340 -14.55 8.01 12.93
CA CYS A 340 -15.78 7.77 13.70
C CYS A 340 -16.88 8.73 13.24
N LEU A 341 -18.03 8.16 12.89
CA LEU A 341 -19.20 8.90 12.42
C LEU A 341 -20.41 8.53 13.30
N ASP A 342 -21.21 9.52 13.62
CA ASP A 342 -22.51 9.35 14.29
C ASP A 342 -23.62 9.76 13.32
N VAL A 343 -24.25 8.77 12.69
CA VAL A 343 -25.24 8.98 11.65
C VAL A 343 -26.56 9.36 12.31
N ILE A 344 -26.98 10.61 12.12
CA ILE A 344 -28.22 11.18 12.62
C ILE A 344 -29.29 11.19 11.51
N PRO A 345 -30.59 11.38 11.85
CA PRO A 345 -31.65 11.40 10.84
C PRO A 345 -31.40 12.37 9.68
N LYS A 346 -31.97 12.04 8.52
CA LYS A 346 -31.88 12.83 7.28
C LYS A 346 -32.30 14.28 7.54
N SER A 347 -31.59 15.24 6.95
CA SER A 347 -31.96 16.67 6.97
C SER A 347 -32.28 17.13 5.57
N ILE A 348 -33.53 17.57 5.36
CA ILE A 348 -34.00 18.09 4.06
C ILE A 348 -33.20 19.34 3.67
N GLU A 349 -32.91 20.22 4.64
CA GLU A 349 -32.10 21.42 4.41
C GLU A 349 -30.70 21.05 3.90
N ALA A 350 -30.04 20.10 4.55
CA ALA A 350 -28.68 19.70 4.19
C ALA A 350 -28.62 18.96 2.85
N GLN A 351 -29.62 18.14 2.52
CA GLN A 351 -29.74 17.45 1.23
C GLN A 351 -29.93 18.44 0.08
N VAL A 352 -30.90 19.36 0.19
CA VAL A 352 -31.17 20.38 -0.86
C VAL A 352 -29.95 21.26 -1.12
N ASN A 353 -29.22 21.66 -0.07
CA ASN A 353 -28.00 22.46 -0.23
C ASN A 353 -26.87 21.67 -0.90
N THR A 354 -26.78 20.36 -0.67
CA THR A 354 -25.81 19.48 -1.35
C THR A 354 -26.12 19.38 -2.85
N GLU A 355 -27.38 19.13 -3.20
CA GLU A 355 -27.84 19.00 -4.59
C GLU A 355 -27.65 20.30 -5.39
N LEU A 356 -28.05 21.44 -4.83
CA LEU A 356 -27.87 22.75 -5.45
C LEU A 356 -26.39 23.08 -5.72
N ALA A 357 -25.51 22.69 -4.79
CA ALA A 357 -24.07 22.91 -4.97
C ALA A 357 -23.51 22.06 -6.12
N ALA A 358 -23.95 20.81 -6.26
CA ALA A 358 -23.55 19.93 -7.36
C ALA A 358 -23.99 20.48 -8.72
N GLU A 359 -25.24 20.96 -8.84
CA GLU A 359 -25.76 21.58 -10.07
C GLU A 359 -25.00 22.86 -10.45
N LEU A 360 -24.62 23.68 -9.46
CA LEU A 360 -23.85 24.91 -9.69
C LEU A 360 -22.42 24.63 -10.15
N ASP A 361 -21.78 23.59 -9.61
CA ASP A 361 -20.44 23.18 -10.04
C ASP A 361 -20.48 22.63 -11.48
N ASP A 362 -21.48 21.82 -11.84
CA ASP A 362 -21.64 21.28 -13.21
C ASP A 362 -21.91 22.36 -14.27
N MET A 363 -22.57 23.45 -13.91
CA MET A 363 -22.81 24.59 -14.81
C MET A 363 -21.56 25.47 -15.04
N ASN A 364 -20.52 25.33 -14.22
CA ASN A 364 -19.29 26.12 -14.29
C ASN A 364 -18.12 25.40 -14.99
N VAL A 365 -18.35 24.22 -15.58
CA VAL A 365 -17.35 23.42 -16.32
C VAL A 365 -17.42 23.67 -17.83
#